data_AF-A0A2T4YFD5-F1
#
_entry.id   AF-A0A2T4YFD5-F1
#
_cell.length_a   1.000
_cell.length_b   1.000
_cell.length_c   1.000
_cell.angle_alpha   90.00
_cell.angle_beta   90.00
_cell.angle_gamma   90.00
#
_symmetry.space_group_name_H-M   'P 1'
#
loop_
_entity.id
_entity.type
_entity.pdbx_description
1 polymer ?
#
loop_
_entity_poly.entity_id
_entity_poly.type
_entity_poly.pdbx_seq_one_letter_code
_entity_poly.pdbx_strand_id
1 'polypeptide(L)'
;MLAKIKMTGRLVKVARSLAGISTEDFAKAAGLTVQWLGLIEANGGAWVSSERDAAALHGACEHFVVVVLDERDGMGAGVRLKFSRQDVKQLLQLEDEGGISSLDDNP
;
A
#
# COMPACT_ATOMS: atom_id res chain seq x y z
N MET A 1 -15.98 1.31 18.58
CA MET A 1 -16.31 2.12 17.38
C MET A 1 -15.32 1.72 16.30
N LEU A 2 -15.74 0.98 15.26
CA LEU A 2 -14.84 0.68 14.15
C LEU A 2 -14.45 2.02 13.50
N ALA A 3 -13.15 2.29 13.41
CA ALA A 3 -12.67 3.46 12.69
C ALA A 3 -13.23 3.39 11.25
N LYS A 4 -13.94 4.44 10.83
CA LYS A 4 -14.50 4.52 9.49
C LYS A 4 -13.34 4.52 8.49
N ILE A 5 -13.21 3.46 7.69
CA ILE A 5 -12.15 3.34 6.69
C ILE A 5 -12.33 4.48 5.69
N LYS A 6 -11.40 5.43 5.71
CA LYS A 6 -11.39 6.60 4.84
C LYS A 6 -10.63 6.27 3.56
N MET A 7 -11.36 6.05 2.46
CA MET A 7 -10.78 5.71 1.17
C MET A 7 -11.29 6.66 0.08
N THR A 8 -10.38 7.07 -0.83
CA THR A 8 -10.71 7.88 -2.02
C THR A 8 -10.25 7.14 -3.27
N GLY A 9 -10.83 7.48 -4.42
CA GLY A 9 -10.40 6.94 -5.72
C GLY A 9 -8.92 7.16 -6.00
N ARG A 10 -8.38 8.31 -5.59
CA ARG A 10 -6.95 8.64 -5.71
C ARG A 10 -6.09 7.68 -4.91
N LEU A 11 -6.46 7.40 -3.65
CA LEU A 11 -5.71 6.45 -2.81
C LEU A 11 -5.71 5.04 -3.41
N VAL A 12 -6.85 4.59 -3.95
CA VAL A 12 -6.96 3.29 -4.64
C VAL A 12 -6.05 3.23 -5.87
N LYS A 13 -6.10 4.25 -6.72
CA LYS A 13 -5.28 4.31 -7.93
C LYS A 13 -3.79 4.34 -7.59
N VAL A 14 -3.39 5.10 -6.58
CA VAL A 14 -1.99 5.15 -6.13
C VAL A 14 -1.57 3.83 -5.49
N ALA A 15 -2.41 3.19 -4.67
CA ALA A 15 -2.13 1.87 -4.08
C ALA A 15 -1.78 0.85 -5.17
N ARG A 16 -2.66 0.73 -6.16
CA ARG A 16 -2.50 -0.18 -7.29
C ARG A 16 -1.26 0.14 -8.13
N SER A 17 -1.07 1.41 -8.46
CA SER A 17 0.08 1.86 -9.27
C SER A 17 1.41 1.67 -8.54
N LEU A 18 1.46 1.91 -7.23
CA LEU A 18 2.65 1.73 -6.41
C LEU A 18 3.03 0.25 -6.28
N ALA A 19 2.02 -0.62 -6.16
CA ALA A 19 2.21 -2.07 -6.09
C ALA A 19 2.38 -2.75 -7.46
N GLY A 20 2.28 -2.01 -8.57
CA GLY A 20 2.42 -2.56 -9.92
C GLY A 20 1.29 -3.53 -10.32
N ILE A 21 0.09 -3.39 -9.73
CA ILE A 21 -1.03 -4.32 -9.93
C ILE A 21 -1.94 -3.84 -11.09
N SER A 22 -2.44 -4.77 -11.88
CA SER A 22 -3.41 -4.47 -12.95
C SER A 22 -4.77 -4.04 -12.37
N THR A 23 -5.59 -3.34 -13.16
CA THR A 23 -6.95 -2.97 -12.71
C THR A 23 -7.81 -4.22 -12.51
N GLU A 24 -7.63 -5.22 -13.36
CA GLU A 24 -8.32 -6.51 -13.34
C GLU A 24 -8.02 -7.29 -12.06
N ASP A 25 -6.75 -7.45 -11.71
CA ASP A 25 -6.33 -8.21 -10.53
C ASP A 25 -6.75 -7.50 -9.24
N PHE A 26 -6.66 -6.17 -9.21
CA PHE A 26 -7.11 -5.39 -8.06
C PHE A 26 -8.63 -5.47 -7.88
N ALA A 27 -9.41 -5.33 -8.97
CA ALA A 27 -10.86 -5.46 -8.93
C ALA A 27 -11.28 -6.86 -8.45
N LYS A 28 -10.61 -7.90 -8.94
CA LYS A 28 -10.83 -9.29 -8.51
C LYS A 28 -10.55 -9.46 -7.01
N ALA A 29 -9.43 -8.94 -6.51
CA ALA A 29 -9.10 -9.02 -5.08
C ALA A 29 -10.10 -8.25 -4.20
N ALA A 30 -10.64 -7.13 -4.70
CA ALA A 30 -11.67 -6.35 -4.02
C ALA A 30 -13.09 -6.96 -4.18
N GLY A 31 -13.27 -8.00 -5.00
CA GLY A 31 -14.61 -8.52 -5.32
C GLY A 31 -15.52 -7.51 -6.03
N LEU A 32 -14.91 -6.59 -6.80
CA LEU A 32 -15.60 -5.56 -7.58
C LEU A 32 -15.45 -5.86 -9.08
N THR A 33 -16.31 -5.23 -9.90
CA THR A 33 -16.10 -5.23 -11.35
C THR A 33 -15.03 -4.22 -11.75
N VAL A 34 -14.34 -4.46 -12.86
CA VAL A 34 -13.33 -3.54 -13.40
C VAL A 34 -13.93 -2.17 -13.72
N GLN A 35 -15.16 -2.16 -14.26
CA GLN A 35 -15.88 -0.91 -14.55
C GLN A 35 -16.17 -0.12 -13.26
N TRP A 36 -16.58 -0.80 -12.19
CA TRP A 36 -16.87 -0.15 -10.92
C TRP A 36 -15.60 0.39 -10.26
N LEU A 37 -14.51 -0.38 -10.27
CA LEU A 37 -13.20 0.09 -9.80
C LEU A 37 -12.74 1.32 -10.60
N GLY A 38 -12.92 1.31 -11.92
CA GLY A 38 -12.59 2.45 -12.78
C GLY A 38 -13.39 3.72 -12.43
N LEU A 39 -14.68 3.58 -12.12
CA LEU A 39 -15.52 4.70 -11.67
C LEU A 39 -15.05 5.25 -10.32
N ILE A 40 -14.69 4.36 -9.38
CA ILE A 40 -14.12 4.76 -8.09
C ILE A 40 -12.82 5.54 -8.30
N GLU A 41 -11.87 5.00 -9.07
CA GLU A 41 -10.58 5.67 -9.34
C GLU A 41 -10.76 7.03 -10.04
N ALA A 42 -11.72 7.12 -10.97
CA ALA A 42 -12.04 8.36 -11.68
C ALA A 42 -12.65 9.45 -10.78
N ASN A 43 -13.30 9.06 -9.68
CA ASN A 43 -13.88 10.01 -8.71
C ASN A 43 -12.82 10.73 -7.85
N GLY A 44 -11.54 10.40 -8.03
CA GLY A 44 -10.40 11.19 -7.54
C GLY A 44 -10.40 11.35 -6.02
N GLY A 45 -10.48 12.60 -5.55
CA GLY A 45 -10.42 12.94 -4.12
C GLY A 45 -11.72 12.72 -3.35
N ALA A 46 -12.82 12.33 -4.02
CA ALA A 46 -14.08 12.06 -3.35
C ALA A 46 -14.00 10.78 -2.51
N TRP A 47 -14.67 10.80 -1.36
CA TRP A 47 -14.80 9.63 -0.50
C TRP A 47 -15.62 8.53 -1.20
N VAL A 48 -15.19 7.29 -1.05
CA VAL A 48 -16.02 6.13 -1.38
C VAL A 48 -17.18 6.08 -0.37
N SER A 49 -18.39 6.31 -0.85
CA SER A 49 -19.59 6.46 -0.01
C SER A 49 -20.10 5.14 0.56
N SER A 50 -19.92 4.04 -0.17
CA SER A 50 -20.27 2.70 0.27
C SER A 50 -19.22 2.19 1.27
N GLU A 51 -19.64 1.96 2.52
CA GLU A 51 -18.75 1.37 3.54
C GLU A 51 -18.29 -0.04 3.15
N ARG A 52 -19.16 -0.80 2.46
CA ARG A 52 -18.82 -2.13 1.91
C ARG A 52 -17.68 -2.03 0.90
N ASP A 53 -17.76 -1.06 -0.01
CA ASP A 53 -16.76 -0.91 -1.06
C ASP A 53 -15.45 -0.38 -0.46
N ALA A 54 -15.53 0.58 0.46
CA ALA A 54 -14.36 1.08 1.19
C ALA A 54 -13.63 -0.04 1.94
N ALA A 55 -14.38 -0.94 2.61
CA ALA A 55 -13.80 -2.11 3.28
C ALA A 55 -13.20 -3.12 2.29
N ALA A 56 -13.86 -3.37 1.17
CA ALA A 56 -13.37 -4.28 0.14
C ALA A 56 -12.06 -3.78 -0.52
N LEU A 57 -12.00 -2.48 -0.82
CA LEU A 57 -10.80 -1.82 -1.35
C LEU A 57 -9.65 -1.85 -0.34
N HIS A 58 -9.94 -1.62 0.94
CA HIS A 58 -8.92 -1.74 1.99
C HIS A 58 -8.42 -3.18 2.14
N GLY A 59 -9.30 -4.18 2.08
CA GLY A 59 -8.90 -5.59 2.06
C GLY A 59 -8.03 -5.94 0.86
N ALA A 60 -8.32 -5.40 -0.32
CA ALA A 60 -7.47 -5.56 -1.51
C ALA A 60 -6.09 -4.92 -1.32
N CYS A 61 -6.01 -3.73 -0.71
CA CYS A 61 -4.73 -3.12 -0.33
C CYS A 61 -3.94 -4.04 0.59
N GLU A 62 -4.56 -4.59 1.65
CA GLU A 62 -3.89 -5.51 2.57
C GLU A 62 -3.42 -6.79 1.88
N HIS A 63 -4.21 -7.33 0.95
CA HIS A 63 -3.86 -8.50 0.14
C HIS A 63 -2.58 -8.28 -0.66
N PHE A 64 -2.42 -7.10 -1.25
CA PHE A 64 -1.20 -6.71 -1.98
C PHE A 64 -0.14 -6.03 -1.12
N VAL A 65 -0.22 -6.18 0.21
CA VAL A 65 0.79 -5.68 1.15
C VAL A 65 0.93 -4.14 1.10
N VAL A 66 -0.12 -3.45 0.62
CA VAL A 66 -0.24 -2.00 0.64
C VAL A 66 -0.86 -1.55 1.95
N VAL A 67 -0.22 -0.60 2.62
CA VAL A 67 -0.74 0.07 3.81
C VAL A 67 -1.26 1.44 3.42
N VAL A 68 -2.53 1.69 3.73
CA VAL A 68 -3.13 3.02 3.64
C VAL A 68 -2.78 3.81 4.89
N LEU A 69 -2.27 5.02 4.69
CA LEU A 69 -1.95 5.97 5.74
C LEU A 69 -3.08 6.99 5.78
N ASP A 70 -3.81 7.02 6.89
CA ASP A 70 -4.81 8.07 7.13
C ASP A 70 -4.12 9.42 7.33
N GLU A 71 -4.86 10.49 7.06
CA GLU A 71 -4.41 11.86 7.29
C GLU A 71 -4.19 12.07 8.80
N ARG A 72 -2.97 12.45 9.19
CA ARG A 72 -2.59 12.77 10.57
C ARG A 72 -1.72 14.02 10.59
N ASP A 73 -1.93 14.85 11.60
CA ASP A 73 -1.11 16.04 11.88
C ASP A 73 -0.99 17.03 10.70
N GLY A 74 -2.01 17.10 9.85
CA GLY A 74 -2.01 17.95 8.64
C GLY A 74 -1.16 17.41 7.49
N MET A 75 -0.58 16.23 7.63
CA MET A 75 0.10 15.51 6.56
C MET A 75 -0.94 14.63 5.85
N GLY A 76 -1.21 14.95 4.58
CA GLY A 76 -2.26 14.32 3.79
C GLY A 76 -2.20 12.77 3.76
N ALA A 77 -3.33 12.15 3.42
CA ALA A 77 -3.42 10.70 3.30
C ALA A 77 -2.49 10.14 2.21
N GLY A 78 -1.99 8.91 2.42
CA GLY A 78 -1.01 8.29 1.53
C GLY A 78 -1.07 6.76 1.52
N VAL A 79 -0.15 6.14 0.79
CA VAL A 79 0.02 4.69 0.76
C VAL A 79 1.50 4.34 0.82
N ARG A 80 1.82 3.17 1.38
CA ARG A 80 3.17 2.59 1.37
C ARG A 80 3.09 1.09 1.17
N LEU A 81 4.15 0.47 0.67
CA LEU A 81 4.30 -0.98 0.68
C LEU A 81 4.85 -1.42 2.04
N LYS A 82 4.38 -2.54 2.61
CA LYS A 82 5.19 -3.22 3.64
C LYS A 82 6.30 -3.97 2.92
N PHE A 83 7.47 -4.04 3.53
CA PHE A 83 8.53 -4.94 3.09
C PHE A 83 7.96 -6.36 3.00
N SER A 84 8.07 -6.97 1.82
CA SER A 84 7.80 -8.40 1.71
C SER A 84 8.83 -9.17 2.52
N ARG A 85 8.54 -10.42 2.90
CA ARG A 85 9.54 -11.28 3.56
C ARG A 85 10.81 -11.45 2.72
N GLN A 86 10.69 -11.33 1.40
CA GLN A 86 11.82 -11.37 0.47
C GLN A 86 12.63 -10.07 0.53
N ASP A 87 11.98 -8.91 0.62
CA ASP A 87 12.67 -7.61 0.79
C ASP A 87 13.40 -7.56 2.13
N VAL A 88 12.79 -8.06 3.21
CA VAL A 88 13.45 -8.18 4.51
C VAL A 88 14.67 -9.09 4.42
N LYS A 89 14.58 -10.21 3.69
CA LYS A 89 15.71 -11.13 3.52
C LYS A 89 16.86 -10.50 2.72
N GLN A 90 16.55 -9.72 1.68
CA GLN A 90 17.57 -9.00 0.91
C GLN A 90 18.21 -7.87 1.73
N LEU A 91 17.42 -7.14 2.53
CA LEU A 91 17.96 -6.14 3.45
C LEU A 91 18.89 -6.76 4.50
N LEU A 92 18.50 -7.88 5.11
CA LEU A 92 19.35 -8.61 6.06
C LEU A 92 20.65 -9.12 5.42
N GLN A 93 20.62 -9.52 4.14
CA GLN A 93 21.82 -9.95 3.43
C GLN A 93 22.78 -8.78 3.17
N LEU A 94 22.26 -7.59 2.87
CA LEU A 94 23.07 -6.37 2.71
C LEU A 94 23.67 -5.88 4.04
N GLU A 95 23.01 -6.13 5.17
CA GLU A 95 23.56 -5.84 6.51
C GLU A 95 24.73 -6.78 6.87
N ASP A 96 24.72 -8.01 6.35
CA ASP A 96 25.77 -9.02 6.57
C ASP A 96 26.99 -8.84 5.64
N GLU A 97 26.93 -7.90 4.69
CA GLU A 97 28.04 -7.49 3.81
C GLU A 97 28.94 -6.42 4.43
N GLY A 98 28.60 -5.93 5.63
CA GLY A 98 29.46 -5.09 6.47
C GLY A 98 30.62 -5.91 7.01
N GLY A 99 31.59 -6.24 6.15
CA GLY A 99 32.78 -7.00 6.51
C GLY A 99 33.48 -6.45 7.76
N ILE A 100 34.18 -7.35 8.46
CA ILE A 100 35.01 -7.07 9.64
C ILE A 100 35.68 -5.70 9.52
N SER A 101 35.33 -4.76 10.40
CA SER A 101 36.11 -3.52 10.53
C SER A 101 37.53 -3.92 10.86
N SER A 102 38.46 -3.69 9.93
CA SER A 102 39.87 -3.91 10.15
C SER A 102 40.26 -3.15 11.41
N LEU A 103 40.78 -3.85 12.42
CA LEU A 103 41.55 -3.23 13.49
C LEU A 103 42.78 -2.64 12.81
N ASP A 104 42.76 -1.32 12.63
CA ASP A 104 43.97 -0.56 12.27
C ASP A 104 44.86 -0.54 13.53
N ASP A 105 45.57 -1.64 13.75
CA ASP A 105 46.68 -1.72 14.69
C ASP A 105 47.84 -0.89 14.11
N ASN A 106 47.78 0.42 14.33
CA ASN A 106 48.88 1.32 14.03
C ASN A 106 49.93 1.22 15.18
N PRO A 107 51.20 0.85 14.90
CA PRO A 107 52.25 0.68 15.90
C PRO A 107 52.74 1.99 16.54
#